data_AF-A0A9N9KY88-F1
#
_entry.id   AF-A0A9N9KY88-F1
#
_cell.length_a   1.000
_cell.length_b   1.000
_cell.length_c   1.000
_cell.angle_alpha   90.00
_cell.angle_beta   90.00
_cell.angle_gamma   90.00
#
_symmetry.space_group_name_H-M   'P 1'
#
loop_
_entity.id
_entity.type
_entity.pdbx_description
1 polymer ?
#
loop_
_entity_poly.entity_id
_entity_poly.type
_entity_poly.pdbx_seq_one_letter_code
_entity_poly.pdbx_strand_id
1 'polypeptide(L)'
;MVPLCLRDHWRPISRALVFYAIHCNYIGYGNGKYSALGVMAIDVILGPRFVLVGLWYLLTARPNSNLPKFVAYTGLFRTLTCGGWTYVTSTDDHDWHDIFMISYLVATLPWTIGCLALSPDNARALKYRKYLAGAFFGTLIPLIYFFIQHKVHKVAGAYTIYAFFEWSLVLFDVAFDAVTALDFETFELVVKDVKGASKGYVYWLPK
;
A
#
# COMPACT_ATOMS: atom_id res chain seq x y z
N MET A 1 30.07 -11.76 -10.52
CA MET A 1 29.48 -11.91 -9.18
C MET A 1 30.16 -10.90 -8.28
N VAL A 2 29.49 -9.80 -7.96
CA VAL A 2 29.91 -8.88 -6.89
C VAL A 2 28.80 -8.91 -5.85
N PRO A 3 29.09 -9.35 -4.61
CA PRO A 3 28.09 -9.38 -3.56
C PRO A 3 27.81 -7.94 -3.13
N LEU A 4 26.58 -7.48 -3.30
CA LEU A 4 26.07 -6.30 -2.61
C LEU A 4 25.93 -6.65 -1.13
N CYS A 5 27.05 -6.56 -0.42
CA CYS A 5 27.10 -6.60 1.04
C CYS A 5 26.54 -5.26 1.56
N LEU A 6 25.22 -5.19 1.71
CA LEU A 6 24.56 -4.12 2.46
C LEU A 6 24.86 -4.32 3.94
N ARG A 7 25.99 -3.75 4.36
CA ARG A 7 26.45 -3.67 5.74
C ARG A 7 25.51 -2.74 6.54
N ASP A 8 24.80 -3.34 7.48
CA ASP A 8 24.35 -2.82 8.77
C ASP A 8 24.29 -1.29 8.95
N HIS A 9 23.16 -0.69 8.58
CA HIS A 9 22.72 0.55 9.23
C HIS A 9 21.19 0.58 9.35
N TRP A 10 20.67 -0.30 10.20
CA TRP A 10 19.32 -0.18 10.76
C TRP A 10 19.24 1.08 11.63
N ARG A 11 18.89 2.22 11.02
CA ARG A 11 18.29 3.34 11.75
C ARG A 11 16.77 3.13 11.80
N PRO A 12 16.11 3.44 12.93
CA PRO A 12 14.71 3.07 13.11
C PRO A 12 13.82 3.96 12.24
N ILE A 13 13.38 3.39 11.11
CA ILE A 13 12.33 3.92 10.22
C ILE A 13 10.96 4.00 10.94
N SER A 14 10.88 3.59 12.20
CA SER A 14 9.64 3.51 12.97
C SER A 14 9.06 4.85 13.43
N ARG A 15 9.84 5.93 13.51
CA ARG A 15 9.35 7.21 14.05
C ARG A 15 8.89 8.22 13.00
N ALA A 16 9.45 8.20 11.79
CA ALA A 16 9.07 9.16 10.75
C ALA A 16 7.72 8.81 10.10
N LEU A 17 7.45 7.53 9.85
CA LEU A 17 6.21 7.07 9.19
C LEU A 17 4.95 7.29 10.05
N VAL A 18 5.06 7.08 11.37
CA VAL A 18 3.94 7.29 12.30
C VAL A 18 3.68 8.78 12.55
N PHE A 19 4.73 9.61 12.57
CA PHE A 19 4.57 11.05 12.75
C PHE A 19 4.02 11.76 11.50
N TYR A 20 4.33 11.29 10.29
CA TYR A 20 3.85 11.95 9.06
C TYR A 20 2.36 11.72 8.81
N ALA A 21 1.83 10.53 9.13
CA ALA A 21 0.40 10.21 9.02
C ALA A 21 -0.47 11.07 9.95
N ILE A 22 0.07 11.47 11.11
CA ILE A 22 -0.65 12.31 12.10
C ILE A 22 -0.53 13.80 11.75
N HIS A 23 0.54 14.24 11.07
CA HIS A 23 0.75 15.66 10.76
C HIS A 23 -0.01 16.17 9.53
N CYS A 24 -0.35 15.31 8.57
CA CYS A 24 -1.12 15.71 7.38
C CYS A 24 -2.56 16.17 7.69
N ASN A 25 -3.14 15.79 8.84
CA ASN A 25 -4.48 16.24 9.24
C ASN A 25 -4.52 17.63 9.91
N TYR A 26 -3.37 18.23 10.23
CA TYR A 26 -3.32 19.52 10.95
C TYR A 26 -2.87 20.72 10.12
N ILE A 27 -2.56 20.54 8.83
CA ILE A 27 -2.11 21.63 7.94
C ILE A 27 -3.06 21.76 6.75
N GLY A 28 -4.32 22.02 7.06
CA GLY A 28 -5.26 22.65 6.15
C GLY A 28 -5.87 23.82 6.89
N TYR A 29 -5.50 25.04 6.50
CA TYR A 29 -6.24 26.31 6.60
C TYR A 29 -5.25 27.47 6.69
N GLY A 30 -4.59 27.72 5.56
CA GLY A 30 -3.67 28.83 5.38
C GLY A 30 -3.52 29.18 3.90
N ASN A 31 -4.61 29.65 3.30
CA ASN A 31 -4.64 30.39 2.02
C ASN A 31 -4.10 29.67 0.76
N GLY A 32 -5.00 29.03 0.02
CA GLY A 32 -5.08 29.16 -1.44
C GLY A 32 -3.91 28.66 -2.30
N LYS A 33 -3.04 27.79 -1.78
CA LYS A 33 -2.02 27.10 -2.58
C LYS A 33 -1.94 25.65 -2.12
N TYR A 34 -2.23 24.70 -3.02
CA TYR A 34 -1.89 23.30 -2.82
C TYR A 34 -0.41 23.23 -2.44
N SER A 35 -0.13 23.01 -1.16
CA SER A 35 1.24 23.04 -0.67
C SER A 35 1.94 21.82 -1.26
N ALA A 36 3.03 22.06 -2.01
CA ALA A 36 3.83 21.00 -2.63
C ALA A 36 4.23 19.90 -1.64
N LEU A 37 4.28 20.20 -0.33
CA LEU A 37 4.51 19.26 0.76
C LEU A 37 3.42 18.19 0.94
N GLY A 38 2.14 18.51 0.78
CA GLY A 38 1.05 17.52 0.87
C GLY A 38 1.05 16.55 -0.31
N VAL A 39 1.34 17.06 -1.51
CA VAL A 39 1.47 16.27 -2.75
C VAL A 39 2.71 15.36 -2.70
N MET A 40 3.85 15.89 -2.22
CA MET A 40 5.10 15.13 -2.03
C MET A 40 4.95 13.98 -1.03
N ALA A 41 4.10 14.11 0.00
CA ALA A 41 3.85 13.05 0.96
C ALA A 41 3.07 11.88 0.33
N ILE A 42 2.10 12.20 -0.52
CA ILE A 42 1.30 11.23 -1.27
C ILE A 42 2.20 10.50 -2.27
N ASP A 43 3.03 11.21 -3.04
CA ASP A 43 3.94 10.60 -4.02
C ASP A 43 4.96 9.62 -3.39
N VAL A 44 5.47 9.95 -2.20
CA VAL A 44 6.43 9.11 -1.46
C VAL A 44 5.77 7.87 -0.85
N ILE A 45 4.45 7.87 -0.63
CA ILE A 45 3.69 6.73 -0.12
C ILE A 45 3.09 5.89 -1.28
N LEU A 46 2.67 6.54 -2.36
CA LEU A 46 2.14 5.89 -3.58
C LEU A 46 3.24 5.16 -4.36
N GLY A 47 4.44 5.76 -4.46
CA GLY A 47 5.57 5.23 -5.21
C GLY A 47 5.98 3.81 -4.81
N PRO A 48 6.24 3.52 -3.51
CA PRO A 48 6.54 2.18 -3.04
C PRO A 48 5.44 1.17 -3.37
N ARG A 49 4.18 1.60 -3.40
CA ARG A 49 3.03 0.74 -3.71
C ARG A 49 2.97 0.35 -5.18
N PHE A 50 3.18 1.30 -6.09
CA PHE A 50 3.27 0.99 -7.53
C PHE A 50 4.43 0.04 -7.82
N VAL A 51 5.57 0.26 -7.19
CA VAL A 51 6.74 -0.63 -7.29
C VAL A 51 6.39 -2.01 -6.75
N LEU A 52 5.72 -2.11 -5.60
CA LEU A 52 5.30 -3.38 -5.00
C LEU A 52 4.35 -4.15 -5.91
N VAL A 53 3.34 -3.48 -6.51
CA VAL A 53 2.43 -4.12 -7.47
C VAL A 53 3.18 -4.61 -8.70
N GLY A 54 4.12 -3.82 -9.22
CA GLY A 54 4.98 -4.20 -10.35
C GLY A 54 5.90 -5.39 -10.03
N LEU A 55 6.57 -5.37 -8.88
CA LEU A 55 7.42 -6.47 -8.43
C LEU A 55 6.61 -7.74 -8.15
N TRP A 56 5.42 -7.61 -7.56
CA TRP A 56 4.52 -8.74 -7.34
C TRP A 56 4.05 -9.36 -8.66
N TYR A 57 3.75 -8.54 -9.66
CA TYR A 57 3.45 -9.01 -11.01
C TYR A 57 4.64 -9.76 -11.62
N LEU A 58 5.87 -9.23 -11.53
CA LEU A 58 7.07 -9.89 -12.04
C LEU A 58 7.35 -11.22 -11.33
N LEU A 59 7.16 -11.29 -10.01
CA LEU A 59 7.35 -12.50 -9.21
C LEU A 59 6.34 -13.59 -9.59
N THR A 60 5.09 -13.21 -9.86
CA THR A 60 3.99 -14.15 -10.08
C THR A 60 3.69 -14.42 -11.56
N ALA A 61 4.34 -13.70 -12.48
CA ALA A 61 4.18 -13.86 -13.92
C ALA A 61 4.56 -15.28 -14.36
N ARG A 62 3.55 -16.04 -14.81
CA ARG A 62 3.72 -17.37 -15.40
C ARG A 62 3.15 -17.41 -16.82
N PRO A 63 3.82 -18.09 -17.78
CA PRO A 63 3.22 -18.32 -19.09
C PRO A 63 1.90 -19.09 -18.94
N ASN A 64 0.87 -18.68 -19.69
CA ASN A 64 -0.51 -19.22 -19.65
C ASN A 64 -1.38 -18.93 -18.40
N SER A 65 -0.98 -18.03 -17.50
CA SER A 65 -1.86 -17.62 -16.38
C SER A 65 -2.36 -16.18 -16.51
N ASN A 66 -3.67 -15.99 -16.45
CA ASN A 66 -4.31 -14.66 -16.43
C ASN A 66 -4.44 -14.10 -15.00
N LEU A 67 -4.26 -14.93 -13.97
CA LEU A 67 -4.42 -14.55 -12.57
C LEU A 67 -3.41 -13.46 -12.13
N PRO A 68 -2.11 -13.54 -12.47
CA PRO A 68 -1.14 -12.48 -12.14
C PRO A 68 -1.49 -11.13 -12.77
N LYS A 69 -2.01 -11.14 -14.01
CA LYS A 69 -2.44 -9.92 -14.70
C LYS A 69 -3.63 -9.29 -14.00
N PHE A 70 -4.65 -10.09 -13.67
CA PHE A 70 -5.82 -9.63 -12.92
C PHE A 70 -5.43 -9.01 -11.57
N VAL A 71 -4.55 -9.68 -10.82
CA VAL A 71 -4.04 -9.18 -9.53
C VAL A 71 -3.25 -7.88 -9.69
N ALA A 72 -2.47 -7.74 -10.75
CA ALA A 72 -1.79 -6.47 -11.05
C ALA A 72 -2.78 -5.33 -11.33
N TYR A 73 -3.82 -5.59 -12.13
CA TYR A 73 -4.87 -4.58 -12.39
C TYR A 73 -5.62 -4.19 -11.13
N THR A 74 -6.00 -5.16 -10.28
CA THR A 74 -6.69 -4.86 -9.02
C THR A 74 -5.79 -4.12 -8.04
N GLY A 75 -4.49 -4.44 -8.00
CA GLY A 75 -3.48 -3.72 -7.21
C GLY A 75 -3.29 -2.27 -7.65
N LEU A 76 -3.26 -2.02 -8.96
CA LEU A 76 -3.20 -0.66 -9.52
C LEU A 76 -4.47 0.13 -9.18
N PHE A 77 -5.64 -0.47 -9.40
CA PHE A 77 -6.92 0.16 -9.09
C PHE A 77 -7.02 0.51 -7.60
N ARG A 78 -6.65 -0.42 -6.70
CA ARG A 78 -6.55 -0.21 -5.25
C ARG A 78 -5.61 0.94 -4.90
N THR A 79 -4.47 1.06 -5.58
CA THR A 79 -3.50 2.12 -5.30
C THR A 79 -4.07 3.49 -5.68
N LEU A 80 -4.78 3.58 -6.80
CA LEU A 80 -5.45 4.80 -7.24
C LEU A 80 -6.61 5.20 -6.31
N THR A 81 -7.45 4.25 -5.91
CA THR A 81 -8.58 4.52 -5.00
C THR A 81 -8.11 4.87 -3.60
N CYS A 82 -7.01 4.29 -3.11
CA CYS A 82 -6.39 4.69 -1.85
C CYS A 82 -5.78 6.11 -1.91
N GLY A 83 -5.13 6.45 -3.03
CA GLY A 83 -4.66 7.81 -3.29
C GLY A 83 -5.81 8.81 -3.31
N GLY A 84 -6.91 8.47 -4.00
CA GLY A 84 -8.13 9.29 -4.03
C GLY A 84 -8.77 9.46 -2.64
N TRP A 85 -8.84 8.39 -1.86
CA TRP A 85 -9.37 8.40 -0.49
C TRP A 85 -8.56 9.29 0.45
N THR A 86 -7.22 9.26 0.36
CA THR A 86 -6.36 10.11 1.19
C THR A 86 -6.25 11.55 0.70
N TYR A 87 -6.47 11.78 -0.59
CA TYR A 87 -6.43 13.11 -1.20
C TYR A 87 -7.73 13.89 -0.95
N VAL A 88 -8.89 13.26 -1.15
CA VAL A 88 -10.20 13.87 -0.89
C VAL A 88 -10.51 13.71 0.60
N THR A 89 -10.34 14.76 1.39
CA THR A 89 -10.56 14.67 2.83
C THR A 89 -12.06 14.63 3.14
N SER A 90 -12.45 13.92 4.21
CA SER A 90 -13.84 13.83 4.69
C SER A 90 -14.48 15.18 5.07
N THR A 91 -13.66 16.22 5.22
CA THR A 91 -14.09 17.60 5.49
C THR A 91 -14.41 18.39 4.21
N ASP A 92 -13.75 18.08 3.10
CA ASP A 92 -13.91 18.80 1.82
C ASP A 92 -15.08 18.26 1.02
N ASP A 93 -15.14 16.94 0.81
CA ASP A 93 -16.27 16.28 0.16
C ASP A 93 -16.44 14.86 0.68
N HIS A 94 -17.42 14.71 1.57
CA HIS A 94 -17.64 13.46 2.28
C HIS A 94 -18.15 12.34 1.36
N ASP A 95 -18.93 12.67 0.33
CA ASP A 95 -19.53 11.66 -0.54
C ASP A 95 -18.47 11.03 -1.45
N TRP A 96 -17.58 11.86 -2.01
CA TRP A 96 -16.45 11.36 -2.79
C TRP A 96 -15.44 10.59 -1.94
N HIS A 97 -15.14 11.05 -0.72
CA HIS A 97 -14.29 10.31 0.22
C HIS A 97 -14.81 8.89 0.47
N ASP A 98 -16.11 8.74 0.75
CA ASP A 98 -16.71 7.43 1.02
C ASP A 98 -16.73 6.52 -0.22
N ILE A 99 -16.96 7.08 -1.41
CA ILE A 99 -16.87 6.34 -2.68
C ILE A 99 -15.46 5.80 -2.89
N PHE A 100 -14.42 6.62 -2.67
CA PHE A 100 -13.03 6.17 -2.80
C PHE A 100 -12.68 5.13 -1.74
N MET A 101 -13.11 5.31 -0.50
CA MET A 101 -12.92 4.34 0.58
C MET A 101 -13.57 3.00 0.24
N ILE A 102 -14.86 2.96 -0.13
CA ILE A 102 -15.56 1.72 -0.46
C ILE A 102 -14.93 1.05 -1.69
N SER A 103 -14.60 1.82 -2.72
CA SER A 103 -13.93 1.31 -3.93
C SER A 103 -12.59 0.67 -3.60
N TYR A 104 -11.83 1.28 -2.69
CA TYR A 104 -10.59 0.72 -2.16
C TYR A 104 -10.82 -0.57 -1.38
N LEU A 105 -11.77 -0.60 -0.44
CA LEU A 105 -12.10 -1.78 0.36
C LEU A 105 -12.52 -2.97 -0.51
N VAL A 106 -13.35 -2.71 -1.52
CA VAL A 106 -13.79 -3.73 -2.49
C VAL A 106 -12.62 -4.22 -3.34
N ALA A 107 -11.69 -3.34 -3.74
CA ALA A 107 -10.49 -3.71 -4.48
C ALA A 107 -9.46 -4.49 -3.65
N THR A 108 -9.43 -4.27 -2.33
CA THR A 108 -8.54 -4.98 -1.40
C THR A 108 -8.90 -6.47 -1.27
N LEU A 109 -10.16 -6.86 -1.44
CA LEU A 109 -10.59 -8.27 -1.47
C LEU A 109 -9.90 -9.11 -2.57
N PRO A 110 -10.08 -8.80 -3.87
CA PRO A 110 -9.45 -9.56 -4.94
C PRO A 110 -7.92 -9.44 -4.91
N TRP A 111 -7.37 -8.32 -4.45
CA TRP A 111 -5.93 -8.19 -4.20
C TRP A 111 -5.45 -9.21 -3.15
N THR A 112 -6.10 -9.25 -1.98
CA THR A 112 -5.70 -10.13 -0.87
C THR A 112 -5.82 -11.60 -1.23
N ILE A 113 -6.94 -11.98 -1.86
CA ILE A 113 -7.18 -13.36 -2.33
C ILE A 113 -6.16 -13.72 -3.41
N GLY A 114 -5.90 -12.82 -4.35
CA GLY A 114 -4.92 -13.00 -5.42
C GLY A 114 -3.49 -13.17 -4.89
N CYS A 115 -3.09 -12.35 -3.92
CA CYS A 115 -1.80 -12.49 -3.25
C CYS A 115 -1.71 -13.80 -2.49
N LEU A 116 -2.75 -14.23 -1.77
CA LEU A 116 -2.76 -15.53 -1.08
C LEU A 116 -2.69 -16.72 -2.05
N ALA A 117 -3.37 -16.64 -3.20
CA ALA A 117 -3.38 -17.72 -4.20
C ALA A 117 -2.07 -17.82 -4.98
N LEU A 118 -1.38 -16.69 -5.21
CA LEU A 118 -0.11 -16.62 -5.94
C LEU A 118 1.12 -16.65 -5.03
N SER A 119 0.93 -16.65 -3.70
CA SER A 119 2.02 -16.66 -2.73
C SER A 119 2.92 -17.88 -2.93
N PRO A 120 4.26 -17.72 -2.92
CA PRO A 120 5.20 -18.84 -2.82
C PRO A 120 4.96 -19.66 -1.55
N ASP A 121 5.49 -20.88 -1.49
CA ASP A 121 5.42 -21.78 -0.32
C ASP A 121 6.33 -21.28 0.84
N ASN A 122 6.06 -20.07 1.33
CA ASN A 122 6.65 -19.52 2.54
C ASN A 122 5.62 -19.59 3.67
N ALA A 123 5.73 -20.62 4.51
CA ALA A 123 4.82 -20.87 5.62
C ALA A 123 4.72 -19.68 6.60
N ARG A 124 5.80 -18.91 6.76
CA ARG A 124 5.83 -17.73 7.63
C ARG A 124 5.05 -16.57 7.03
N ALA A 125 5.29 -16.24 5.76
CA ALA A 125 4.59 -15.18 5.04
C ALA A 125 3.08 -15.48 4.93
N LEU A 126 2.72 -16.72 4.59
CA LEU A 126 1.33 -17.19 4.52
C LEU A 126 0.60 -17.05 5.86
N LYS A 127 1.27 -17.38 6.99
CA LYS A 127 0.67 -17.22 8.33
C LYS A 127 0.36 -15.76 8.62
N TYR A 128 1.33 -14.86 8.44
CA TYR A 128 1.11 -13.43 8.69
C TYR A 128 0.05 -12.83 7.76
N ARG A 129 0.04 -13.19 6.47
CA ARG A 129 -1.00 -12.76 5.53
C ARG A 129 -2.40 -13.15 5.97
N LYS A 130 -2.59 -14.40 6.43
CA LYS A 130 -3.90 -14.87 6.91
C LYS A 130 -4.37 -14.11 8.14
N TYR A 131 -3.48 -13.88 9.11
CA TYR A 131 -3.82 -13.09 10.31
C TYR A 131 -4.14 -11.64 9.97
N LEU A 132 -3.34 -10.99 9.12
CA LEU A 132 -3.54 -9.59 8.74
C LEU A 132 -4.78 -9.41 7.87
N ALA A 133 -5.02 -10.30 6.91
CA ALA A 133 -6.26 -10.33 6.14
C ALA A 133 -7.47 -10.54 7.06
N GLY A 134 -7.39 -11.49 8.00
CA GLY A 134 -8.44 -11.73 8.98
C GLY A 134 -8.70 -10.52 9.88
N ALA A 135 -7.66 -9.83 10.33
CA ALA A 135 -7.78 -8.60 11.12
C ALA A 135 -8.39 -7.44 10.30
N PHE A 136 -7.98 -7.28 9.04
CA PHE A 136 -8.52 -6.27 8.14
C PHE A 136 -10.03 -6.49 7.92
N PHE A 137 -10.44 -7.68 7.48
CA PHE A 137 -11.87 -7.97 7.27
C PHE A 137 -12.67 -8.04 8.57
N GLY A 138 -12.06 -8.47 9.67
CA GLY A 138 -12.68 -8.46 10.99
C GLY A 138 -12.97 -7.05 11.49
N THR A 139 -12.08 -6.08 11.24
CA THR A 139 -12.27 -4.68 11.62
C THR A 139 -13.25 -3.91 10.74
N LEU A 140 -13.63 -4.43 9.57
CA LEU A 140 -14.73 -3.88 8.78
C LEU A 140 -16.08 -3.93 9.50
N ILE A 141 -16.34 -4.99 10.28
CA ILE A 141 -17.62 -5.17 10.99
C ILE A 141 -17.87 -4.02 11.99
N PRO A 142 -16.98 -3.74 12.97
CA PRO A 142 -17.17 -2.62 13.87
C PRO A 142 -17.10 -1.27 13.13
N LEU A 143 -16.28 -1.14 12.07
CA LEU A 143 -16.22 0.09 11.28
C LEU A 143 -17.58 0.44 10.66
N ILE A 144 -18.25 -0.51 10.00
CA ILE A 144 -19.58 -0.30 9.40
C ILE A 144 -20.61 0.05 10.49
N TYR A 145 -20.55 -0.62 11.64
CA TYR A 145 -21.42 -0.32 12.77
C TYR A 145 -21.25 1.13 13.25
N PHE A 146 -20.03 1.57 13.52
CA PHE A 146 -19.76 2.94 13.99
C PHE A 146 -19.97 4.00 12.91
N PHE A 147 -19.79 3.65 11.63
CA PHE A 147 -20.15 4.51 10.50
C PHE A 147 -21.65 4.83 10.51
N ILE A 148 -22.52 3.82 10.67
CA ILE A 148 -23.97 4.02 10.75
C ILE A 148 -24.34 4.83 12.00
N GLN A 149 -23.72 4.54 13.15
CA GLN A 149 -23.96 5.29 14.39
C GLN A 149 -23.57 6.77 14.28
N HIS A 150 -22.48 7.07 13.56
CA HIS A 150 -22.05 8.43 13.31
C HIS A 150 -22.95 9.14 12.29
N LYS A 151 -23.26 8.49 11.16
CA LYS A 151 -23.98 9.10 10.04
C LYS A 151 -25.49 9.21 10.24
N VAL A 152 -26.11 8.12 10.69
CA VAL A 152 -27.57 8.02 10.83
C VAL A 152 -28.01 8.47 12.21
N HIS A 153 -27.38 7.92 13.25
CA HIS A 153 -27.81 8.14 14.63
C HIS A 153 -27.16 9.37 15.29
N LYS A 154 -26.12 9.96 14.68
CA LYS A 154 -25.42 11.17 15.15
C LYS A 154 -25.02 11.11 16.63
N VAL A 155 -24.60 9.94 17.10
CA VAL A 155 -24.20 9.72 18.49
C VAL A 155 -22.86 10.42 18.75
N ALA A 156 -22.78 11.21 19.83
CA ALA A 156 -21.55 11.88 20.23
C ALA A 156 -20.45 10.85 20.52
N GLY A 157 -19.24 11.08 19.99
CA GLY A 157 -18.09 10.18 20.15
C GLY A 157 -18.03 9.01 19.16
N ALA A 158 -19.09 8.71 18.41
CA ALA A 158 -19.07 7.65 17.39
C ALA A 158 -18.07 7.95 16.26
N TYR A 159 -17.88 9.24 15.92
CA TYR A 159 -16.88 9.68 14.93
C TYR A 159 -15.46 9.29 15.33
N THR A 160 -15.09 9.54 16.59
CA THR A 160 -13.75 9.25 17.09
C THR A 160 -13.44 7.75 17.03
N ILE A 161 -14.41 6.92 17.43
CA ILE A 161 -14.26 5.46 17.37
C ILE A 161 -14.18 4.97 15.92
N TYR A 162 -15.04 5.51 15.04
CA TYR A 162 -14.99 5.23 13.60
C TYR A 162 -13.62 5.55 13.01
N ALA A 163 -13.08 6.74 13.29
CA ALA A 163 -11.76 7.15 12.81
C ALA A 163 -10.65 6.21 13.30
N PHE A 164 -10.69 5.72 14.55
CA PHE A 164 -9.71 4.74 15.02
C PHE A 164 -9.73 3.44 14.20
N PHE A 165 -10.91 2.92 13.85
CA PHE A 165 -11.02 1.75 13.00
C PHE A 165 -10.58 2.02 11.56
N GLU A 166 -10.86 3.21 11.05
CA GLU A 166 -10.44 3.66 9.72
C GLU A 166 -8.91 3.66 9.59
N TRP A 167 -8.21 4.25 10.56
CA TRP A 167 -6.75 4.21 10.63
C TRP A 167 -6.18 2.82 10.87
N SER A 168 -6.90 1.97 11.63
CA SER A 168 -6.51 0.58 11.85
C SER A 168 -6.54 -0.23 10.54
N LEU A 169 -7.53 0.00 9.67
CA LEU A 169 -7.59 -0.63 8.34
C LEU A 169 -6.38 -0.27 7.49
N VAL A 170 -5.99 1.01 7.47
CA VAL A 170 -4.79 1.46 6.76
C VAL A 170 -3.55 0.75 7.30
N LEU A 171 -3.43 0.63 8.63
CA LEU A 171 -2.29 -0.04 9.27
C LEU A 171 -2.22 -1.53 8.92
N PHE A 172 -3.34 -2.26 8.99
CA PHE A 172 -3.36 -3.68 8.64
C PHE A 172 -3.03 -3.92 7.17
N ASP A 173 -3.48 -3.03 6.29
CA ASP A 173 -3.24 -3.14 4.86
C ASP A 173 -1.77 -2.83 4.50
N VAL A 174 -1.16 -1.80 5.08
CA VAL A 174 0.28 -1.55 4.96
C VAL A 174 1.10 -2.69 5.53
N ALA A 175 0.68 -3.25 6.68
CA ALA A 175 1.33 -4.43 7.25
C ALA A 175 1.21 -5.65 6.33
N PHE A 176 0.07 -5.86 5.68
CA PHE A 176 -0.12 -6.95 4.72
C PHE A 176 0.81 -6.80 3.51
N ASP A 177 0.90 -5.59 2.95
CA ASP A 177 1.84 -5.27 1.87
C ASP A 177 3.30 -5.51 2.33
N ALA A 178 3.66 -5.11 3.55
CA ALA A 178 5.02 -5.30 4.08
C ALA A 178 5.43 -6.77 4.19
N VAL A 179 4.49 -7.70 4.37
CA VAL A 179 4.79 -9.15 4.37
C VAL A 179 5.33 -9.62 3.01
N THR A 180 5.00 -8.95 1.90
CA THR A 180 5.58 -9.27 0.58
C THR A 180 7.11 -9.11 0.54
N ALA A 181 7.68 -8.28 1.42
CA ALA A 181 9.13 -8.17 1.56
C ALA A 181 9.79 -9.50 1.96
N LEU A 182 9.09 -10.35 2.71
CA LEU A 182 9.58 -11.69 3.09
C LEU A 182 9.57 -12.67 1.90
N ASP A 183 8.74 -12.44 0.88
CA ASP A 183 8.78 -13.26 -0.34
C ASP A 183 9.87 -12.81 -1.29
N PHE A 184 10.24 -11.51 -1.25
CA PHE A 184 11.34 -10.98 -2.04
C PHE A 184 12.72 -11.43 -1.56
N GLU A 185 12.85 -12.07 -0.39
CA GLU A 185 14.13 -12.68 0.03
C GLU A 185 14.66 -13.72 -0.97
N THR A 186 13.78 -14.33 -1.77
CA THR A 186 14.15 -15.32 -2.80
C THR A 186 14.15 -14.76 -4.23
N PHE A 187 13.89 -13.46 -4.40
CA PHE A 187 13.70 -12.82 -5.70
C PHE A 187 14.91 -11.96 -6.08
N GLU A 188 15.56 -12.28 -7.20
CA GLU A 188 16.65 -11.48 -7.79
C GLU A 188 16.19 -10.83 -9.12
N LEU A 189 16.28 -9.51 -9.23
CA LEU A 189 16.00 -8.77 -10.46
C LEU A 189 17.29 -8.35 -11.16
N VAL A 190 17.60 -8.97 -12.29
CA VAL A 190 18.78 -8.64 -13.10
C VAL A 190 18.37 -7.85 -14.34
N VAL A 191 18.69 -6.54 -14.36
CA VAL A 191 18.47 -5.67 -15.52
C VAL A 191 19.71 -5.70 -16.41
N LYS A 192 19.57 -6.18 -17.65
CA LYS A 192 20.67 -6.23 -18.64
C LYS A 192 20.33 -5.40 -19.86
N ASP A 193 21.28 -4.56 -20.28
CA ASP A 193 21.23 -3.91 -21.59
C ASP A 193 21.75 -4.90 -22.65
N VAL A 194 20.83 -5.48 -23.41
CA VAL A 194 21.15 -6.47 -24.45
C VAL A 194 21.69 -5.81 -25.72
N LYS A 195 21.38 -4.51 -25.93
CA LYS A 195 21.71 -3.80 -27.17
C LYS A 195 22.85 -2.79 -27.00
N GLY A 196 23.34 -2.59 -25.78
CA GLY A 196 24.44 -1.65 -25.47
C GLY A 196 24.11 -0.20 -25.79
N ALA A 197 22.82 0.15 -25.87
CA ALA A 197 22.37 1.50 -26.19
C ALA A 197 22.46 2.46 -24.99
N SER A 198 22.56 1.91 -23.77
CA SER A 198 22.69 2.69 -22.55
C SER A 198 24.12 3.22 -22.39
N LYS A 199 24.23 4.48 -21.96
CA LYS A 199 25.51 5.11 -21.60
C LYS A 199 26.04 4.64 -20.24
N GLY A 200 25.41 3.61 -19.64
CA GLY A 200 25.74 3.13 -18.31
C GLY A 200 27.12 2.46 -18.31
N TYR A 201 28.06 3.04 -17.57
CA TYR A 201 29.43 2.53 -17.53
C TYR A 201 29.49 1.23 -16.73
N VAL A 202 29.90 0.14 -17.37
CA VAL A 202 30.09 -1.15 -16.73
C VAL A 202 31.58 -1.31 -16.44
N TYR A 203 31.99 -1.17 -15.18
CA TYR A 203 33.39 -1.05 -14.78
C TYR A 203 34.26 -2.31 -14.96
N TRP A 204 33.69 -3.43 -15.37
CA TRP A 204 34.38 -4.70 -15.63
C TRP A 204 34.41 -5.10 -17.11
N LEU A 205 34.00 -4.23 -18.04
CA LEU A 205 34.27 -4.44 -19.47
C LEU A 205 35.59 -3.74 -19.85
N PRO A 206 36.56 -4.46 -20.46
CA PRO A 206 37.75 -3.81 -21.00
C PRO A 206 37.36 -2.89 -22.17
N LYS A 207 38.07 -1.76 -22.27
CA LYS A 207 37.91 -0.78 -23.34
C LYS A 207 38.29 -1.35 -24.70
#